data_AF-A0A3L7N7X1-F1
#
_entry.id   AF-A0A3L7N7X1-F1
#
_cell.length_a   1.000
_cell.length_b   1.000
_cell.length_c   1.000
_cell.angle_alpha   90.00
_cell.angle_beta   90.00
_cell.angle_gamma   90.00
#
_symmetry.space_group_name_H-M   'P 1'
#
loop_
_entity.id
_entity.type
_entity.pdbx_description
1 polymer ?
#
loop_
_entity_poly.entity_id
_entity_poly.type
_entity_poly.pdbx_seq_one_letter_code
_entity_poly.pdbx_strand_id
1 'polypeptide(L)'
;MAEQTLVEAPPAGFVERRQRDQGAAVAGATGFERRQFRDGNRSARPEVAELANSIDDYKVAHHRRFITFEELFDVMTSLGYHR
;
A
#
# COMPACT_ATOMS: atom_id res chain seq x y z
N MET A 1 4.72 10.93 -57.38
CA MET A 1 5.87 10.55 -56.54
C MET A 1 5.87 11.52 -55.36
N ALA A 2 5.51 11.05 -54.17
CA ALA A 2 5.50 11.88 -52.96
C ALA A 2 6.44 11.20 -51.96
N GLU A 3 7.62 11.79 -51.79
CA GLU A 3 8.64 11.33 -50.86
C GLU A 3 8.22 11.74 -49.43
N GLN A 4 8.07 10.74 -48.56
CA GLN A 4 7.86 10.96 -47.13
C GLN A 4 9.21 11.27 -46.48
N THR A 5 9.36 12.48 -45.96
CA THR A 5 10.48 12.86 -45.11
C THR A 5 10.31 12.24 -43.72
N LEU A 6 11.16 11.26 -43.40
CA LEU A 6 11.27 10.66 -42.07
C LEU A 6 11.88 11.68 -41.10
N VAL A 7 11.12 12.09 -40.09
CA VAL A 7 11.62 12.96 -39.01
C VAL A 7 12.41 12.10 -38.03
N GLU A 8 13.72 12.28 -38.00
CA GLU A 8 14.65 11.64 -37.07
C GLU A 8 14.44 12.21 -35.65
N ALA A 9 14.11 11.34 -34.69
CA ALA A 9 13.97 11.73 -33.29
C ALA A 9 15.36 11.94 -32.66
N PRO A 10 15.54 12.95 -31.79
CA PRO A 10 16.84 13.20 -31.16
C PRO A 10 17.24 12.02 -30.27
N PRO A 11 18.55 11.71 -30.14
CA PRO A 11 19.01 10.62 -29.31
C PRO A 11 18.64 10.88 -27.86
N ALA A 12 17.78 10.04 -27.29
CA ALA A 12 17.45 10.08 -25.87
C ALA A 12 18.72 9.72 -25.07
N GLY A 13 19.40 10.74 -24.54
CA GLY A 13 20.56 10.54 -23.68
C GLY A 13 20.22 9.64 -22.49
N PHE A 14 21.14 8.75 -22.13
CA PHE A 14 20.97 7.85 -20.98
C PHE A 14 20.95 8.68 -19.68
N VAL A 15 19.80 8.73 -19.00
CA VAL A 15 19.63 9.40 -17.71
C VAL A 15 19.82 8.40 -16.58
N GLU A 16 20.92 8.53 -15.82
CA GLU A 16 21.18 7.69 -14.65
C GLU A 16 20.26 8.07 -13.47
N ARG A 17 19.18 7.30 -13.28
CA ARG A 17 18.15 7.59 -12.26
C ARG A 17 18.59 7.43 -10.81
N ARG A 18 19.71 6.75 -10.54
CA ARG A 18 20.17 6.43 -9.17
C ARG A 18 20.75 7.63 -8.42
N GLN A 19 21.20 8.65 -9.14
CA GLN A 19 21.81 9.83 -8.53
C GLN A 19 20.77 10.80 -7.94
N ARG A 20 19.51 10.73 -8.42
CA ARG A 20 18.43 11.60 -7.93
C ARG A 20 17.99 11.28 -6.49
N ASP A 21 18.18 10.03 -6.07
CA ASP A 21 17.81 9.57 -4.74
C ASP A 21 18.83 10.00 -3.65
N GLN A 22 20.07 10.26 -4.05
CA GLN A 22 21.13 10.67 -3.11
C GLN A 22 20.94 12.08 -2.55
N GLY A 23 20.11 12.92 -3.20
CA GLY A 23 19.74 14.25 -2.72
C GLY A 23 18.63 14.25 -1.66
N ALA A 24 17.89 13.15 -1.48
CA ALA A 24 16.84 13.02 -0.47
C ALA A 24 17.36 12.39 0.84
N ALA A 25 18.62 11.96 0.89
CA ALA A 25 19.19 11.25 2.03
C ALA A 25 19.75 12.16 3.15
N VAL A 26 19.68 13.49 3.02
CA VAL A 26 20.36 14.43 3.94
C VAL A 26 19.39 15.35 4.71
N ALA A 27 18.12 14.96 4.84
CA ALA A 27 17.17 15.66 5.72
C ALA A 27 16.43 14.70 6.64
N GLY A 28 17.08 14.37 7.77
CA GLY A 28 16.38 14.20 9.05
C GLY A 28 15.49 12.96 9.24
N ALA A 29 16.03 12.00 9.98
CA ALA A 29 15.40 11.40 11.17
C ALA A 29 14.03 10.68 11.06
N THR A 30 14.09 9.41 11.46
CA THR A 30 13.01 8.57 12.03
C THR A 30 11.90 8.06 11.11
N GLY A 31 11.90 6.74 10.92
CA GLY A 31 10.71 6.00 10.50
C GLY A 31 10.54 5.87 9.00
N PHE A 32 11.37 5.04 8.36
CA PHE A 32 10.97 4.36 7.11
C PHE A 32 9.86 3.35 7.43
N GLU A 33 8.72 3.84 7.88
CA GLU A 33 7.49 3.09 7.82
C GLU A 33 7.12 3.04 6.35
N ARG A 34 7.50 1.94 5.70
CA ARG A 34 7.00 1.58 4.38
C ARG A 34 5.52 1.21 4.54
N ARG A 35 4.67 2.18 4.91
CA ARG A 35 3.22 2.11 4.73
C ARG A 35 2.97 2.29 3.25
N GLN A 36 3.29 1.25 2.49
CA GLN A 36 2.67 1.02 1.20
C GLN A 36 1.19 0.82 1.51
N PHE A 37 0.47 1.94 1.46
CA PHE A 37 -0.97 2.10 1.36
C PHE A 37 -1.82 1.24 2.31
N ARG A 38 -2.26 1.86 3.41
CA ARG A 38 -3.57 1.52 4.00
C ARG A 38 -4.58 1.63 2.85
N ASP A 39 -5.24 0.54 2.48
CA ASP A 39 -6.23 0.56 1.40
C ASP A 39 -7.23 1.72 1.61
N GLY A 40 -7.34 2.59 0.60
CA GLY A 40 -8.14 3.82 0.67
C GLY A 40 -9.65 3.60 0.72
N ASN A 41 -10.12 2.36 0.64
CA ASN A 41 -11.53 2.02 0.71
C ASN A 41 -11.94 1.65 2.14
N ARG A 42 -11.85 2.63 3.05
CA ARG A 42 -12.49 2.49 4.36
C ARG A 42 -13.99 2.56 4.14
N SER A 43 -14.69 1.51 4.55
CA SER A 43 -16.14 1.45 4.41
C SER A 43 -16.81 2.66 5.08
N ALA A 44 -17.81 3.22 4.43
CA ALA A 44 -18.57 4.38 4.94
C ALA A 44 -19.37 4.05 6.22
N ARG A 45 -19.61 2.76 6.49
CA ARG A 45 -20.28 2.30 7.71
C ARG A 45 -19.28 2.16 8.86
N PRO A 46 -19.54 2.77 10.02
CA PRO A 46 -18.63 2.74 11.16
C PRO A 46 -18.38 1.33 11.69
N GLU A 47 -19.43 0.50 11.75
CA GLU A 47 -19.37 -0.92 12.15
C GLU A 47 -18.35 -1.72 11.32
N VAL A 48 -18.30 -1.46 10.01
CA VAL A 48 -17.38 -2.17 9.10
C VAL A 48 -15.95 -1.68 9.29
N ALA A 49 -15.77 -0.39 9.61
CA ALA A 49 -14.46 0.15 9.92
C ALA A 49 -13.90 -0.39 11.24
N GLU A 50 -14.76 -0.58 12.25
CA GLU A 50 -14.40 -1.21 13.52
C GLU A 50 -13.96 -2.66 13.30
N LEU A 51 -14.75 -3.46 12.57
CA LEU A 51 -14.39 -4.83 12.22
C LEU A 51 -13.05 -4.90 11.46
N ALA A 52 -12.84 -4.02 10.48
CA ALA A 52 -11.60 -3.98 9.73
C ALA A 52 -10.38 -3.70 10.64
N ASN A 53 -10.51 -2.75 11.58
CA ASN A 53 -9.43 -2.46 12.52
C ASN A 53 -9.15 -3.66 13.43
N SER A 54 -10.18 -4.31 13.97
CA SER A 54 -10.00 -5.49 14.82
C SER A 54 -9.33 -6.66 14.10
N ILE A 55 -9.63 -6.87 12.80
CA ILE A 55 -8.95 -7.87 11.98
C ILE A 55 -7.47 -7.52 11.78
N ASP A 56 -7.16 -6.25 11.53
CA ASP A 56 -5.78 -5.81 11.36
C ASP A 56 -4.98 -5.95 12.66
N ASP A 57 -5.57 -5.59 13.80
CA ASP A 57 -4.97 -5.77 15.12
C ASP A 57 -4.73 -7.26 15.42
N TYR A 58 -5.69 -8.12 15.09
CA TYR A 58 -5.53 -9.58 15.20
C TYR A 58 -4.35 -10.09 14.36
N LYS A 59 -4.26 -9.67 13.09
CA LYS A 59 -3.16 -10.08 12.20
C LYS A 59 -1.80 -9.67 12.75
N VAL A 60 -1.70 -8.45 13.29
CA VAL A 60 -0.46 -7.95 13.91
C VAL A 60 -0.11 -8.75 15.15
N ALA A 61 -1.07 -9.00 16.04
CA ALA A 61 -0.86 -9.76 17.28
C ALA A 61 -0.42 -11.20 17.04
N HIS A 62 -0.94 -11.84 15.98
CA HIS A 62 -0.62 -13.21 15.62
C HIS A 62 0.52 -13.33 14.59
N HIS A 63 1.14 -12.22 14.19
CA HIS A 63 2.19 -12.16 13.18
C HIS A 63 1.84 -12.89 11.87
N ARG A 64 0.57 -12.82 11.46
CA ARG A 64 0.06 -13.48 10.24
C ARG A 64 -0.28 -12.47 9.16
N ARG A 65 -0.07 -12.91 7.91
CA ARG A 65 -0.45 -12.14 6.72
C ARG A 65 -1.89 -12.42 6.26
N PHE A 66 -2.43 -13.59 6.60
CA PHE A 66 -3.79 -14.03 6.26
C PHE A 66 -4.49 -14.55 7.52
N ILE A 67 -5.81 -14.36 7.59
CA ILE A 67 -6.68 -14.82 8.67
C ILE A 67 -7.51 -16.00 8.16
N THR A 68 -7.72 -17.03 8.96
CA THR A 68 -8.65 -18.14 8.62
C THR A 68 -10.10 -17.74 8.90
N PHE A 69 -11.05 -18.53 8.41
CA PHE A 69 -12.47 -18.26 8.67
C PHE A 69 -12.86 -18.45 10.15
N GLU A 70 -12.19 -19.36 10.86
CA GLU A 70 -12.38 -19.56 12.30
C GLU A 70 -11.88 -18.36 13.08
N GLU A 71 -10.67 -17.89 12.76
CA GLU A 71 -10.09 -16.70 13.38
C GLU A 71 -10.92 -15.43 13.09
N LEU A 72 -11.49 -15.31 11.89
CA LEU A 72 -12.42 -14.23 11.55
C LEU A 72 -13.69 -14.29 12.43
N PHE A 73 -14.21 -15.50 12.67
CA PHE A 73 -15.38 -15.69 13.52
C PHE A 73 -15.08 -15.32 14.97
N ASP A 74 -13.90 -15.65 15.48
CA ASP A 74 -13.46 -15.25 16.83
C ASP A 74 -13.38 -13.72 16.96
N VAL A 75 -12.88 -13.03 15.93
CA VAL A 75 -12.85 -11.56 15.89
C VAL A 75 -14.26 -10.95 15.83
N MET A 76 -15.19 -11.54 15.07
CA MET A 76 -16.59 -11.09 15.05
C MET A 76 -17.28 -11.31 16.40
N THR A 77 -17.00 -12.45 17.05
CA THR A 77 -17.57 -12.80 18.36
C THR A 77 -17.05 -11.87 19.45
N SER A 78 -15.76 -11.50 19.42
CA SER A 78 -15.18 -10.58 20.40
C SER A 78 -15.76 -9.16 20.32
N LEU A 79 -16.21 -8.75 19.12
CA LEU A 79 -16.93 -7.50 18.89
C LEU A 79 -18.40 -7.53 19.35
N GLY A 80 -18.88 -8.67 19.86
CA GLY A 80 -20.26 -8.80 20.32
C GLY A 80 -21.27 -9.05 19.19
N TYR A 81 -20.79 -9.32 17.96
CA TYR A 81 -21.68 -9.75 16.88
C TYR A 81 -22.07 -11.20 17.12
N HIS A 82 -23.25 -11.38 17.70
CA HIS A 82 -23.89 -12.66 17.89
C HIS A 82 -25.20 -12.63 17.11
N ARG A 83 -25.51 -13.70 16.36
CA ARG A 83 -26.79 -13.84 15.66
C ARG A 83 -27.85 -14.37 16.60
#